data_AF-A0A368GGJ1-F1
#
_entry.id   AF-A0A368GGJ1-F1
#
_cell.length_a   1.000
_cell.length_b   1.000
_cell.length_c   1.000
_cell.angle_alpha   90.00
_cell.angle_beta   90.00
_cell.angle_gamma   90.00
#
_symmetry.space_group_name_H-M   'P 1'
#
loop_
_entity.id
_entity.type
_entity.pdbx_description
1 polymer ?
#
loop_
_entity_poly.entity_id
_entity_poly.type
_entity_poly.pdbx_seq_one_letter_code
_entity_poly.pdbx_strand_id
1 'polypeptide(L)'
;MLQGLGLGQPELEMSAEDLKMRPTEFWYQLGPMDRVRGQSLQYRKACRMSWGPQIRVAISQALADVRQYRIVGGKLRPKPKRRRIVCVDDEADDNNNNVEQEL
;
A
#
# COMPACT_ATOMS: atom_id res chain seq x y z
N MET A 1 -5.77 -3.04 14.38
CA MET A 1 -5.48 -3.60 13.03
C MET A 1 -4.01 -3.98 12.86
N LEU A 2 -3.04 -3.10 13.17
CA LEU A 2 -1.60 -3.43 13.06
C LEU A 2 -1.01 -4.25 14.24
N GLN A 3 -1.77 -4.45 15.31
CA GLN A 3 -1.34 -5.18 16.51
C GLN A 3 -0.95 -6.64 16.20
N GLY A 4 -1.72 -7.34 15.36
CA GLY A 4 -1.41 -8.72 14.97
C GLY A 4 -0.14 -8.89 14.13
N LEU A 5 0.37 -7.79 13.55
CA LEU A 5 1.63 -7.77 12.80
C LEU A 5 2.80 -7.21 13.65
N GLY A 6 2.58 -6.97 14.95
CA GLY A 6 3.57 -6.36 15.84
C GLY A 6 3.86 -4.88 15.54
N LEU A 7 3.14 -4.25 14.61
CA LEU A 7 3.30 -2.86 14.18
C LEU A 7 2.35 -1.89 14.91
N GLY A 8 1.51 -2.41 15.80
CA GLY A 8 0.54 -1.64 16.59
C GLY A 8 0.99 -1.32 18.01
N GLN A 9 2.25 -1.59 18.37
CA GLN A 9 2.77 -1.37 19.71
C GLN A 9 2.97 0.14 19.98
N PRO A 10 2.59 0.66 21.16
CA PRO A 10 2.72 2.08 21.50
C PRO A 10 4.19 2.54 21.52
N GLU A 11 5.12 1.65 21.85
CA GLU A 11 6.56 1.91 21.88
C GLU A 11 7.13 2.33 20.52
N LEU A 12 6.46 1.96 19.42
CA LEU A 12 6.86 2.41 18.08
C LEU A 12 6.67 3.92 17.88
N GLU A 13 5.87 4.59 18.70
CA GLU A 13 5.73 6.05 18.69
C GLU A 13 6.79 6.73 19.57
N MET A 14 7.42 6.01 20.50
CA MET A 14 8.40 6.56 21.46
C MET A 14 9.80 6.67 20.86
N SER A 15 10.64 7.58 21.38
CA SER A 15 12.04 7.65 20.96
C SER A 15 12.85 6.48 21.55
N ALA A 16 13.98 6.15 20.93
CA ALA A 16 14.88 5.14 21.49
C ALA A 16 15.44 5.57 22.86
N GLU A 17 15.65 6.87 23.08
CA GLU A 17 16.17 7.36 24.36
C GLU A 17 15.14 7.23 25.49
N ASP A 18 13.86 7.50 25.21
CA ASP A 18 12.78 7.30 26.19
C ASP A 18 12.67 5.83 26.60
N LEU A 19 12.77 4.92 25.62
CA LEU A 19 12.73 3.48 25.85
C LEU A 19 13.99 2.95 26.54
N LYS A 20 15.14 3.63 26.42
CA LYS A 20 16.34 3.29 27.22
C LYS A 20 16.20 3.78 28.66
N MET A 21 15.68 4.99 28.87
CA MET A 21 15.47 5.54 30.21
C MET A 21 14.41 4.77 30.99
N ARG A 22 13.37 4.27 30.31
CA ARG A 22 12.32 3.43 30.88
C ARG A 22 12.09 2.20 29.99
N PRO A 23 12.94 1.17 30.12
CA PRO A 23 12.84 -0.05 29.32
C PRO A 23 11.52 -0.75 29.53
N THR A 24 10.87 -1.09 28.42
CA THR A 24 9.70 -1.97 28.40
C THR A 24 10.10 -3.37 27.96
N GLU A 25 9.22 -4.34 28.19
CA GLU A 25 9.40 -5.70 27.68
C GLU A 25 9.59 -5.71 26.15
N PHE A 26 8.84 -4.86 25.43
CA PHE A 26 9.02 -4.68 24.00
C PHE A 26 10.45 -4.26 23.64
N TRP A 27 11.05 -3.31 24.37
CA TRP A 27 12.42 -2.85 24.12
C TRP A 27 13.43 -3.97 24.29
N TYR A 28 13.31 -4.79 25.33
CA TYR A 28 14.21 -5.93 25.55
C TYR A 28 14.11 -6.99 24.46
N GLN A 29 12.91 -7.21 23.91
CA GLN A 29 12.69 -8.15 22.81
C GLN A 29 13.28 -7.69 21.46
N LEU A 30 13.66 -6.41 21.31
CA LEU A 30 14.27 -5.91 20.08
C LEU A 30 15.73 -6.37 19.89
N GLY A 31 16.38 -6.89 20.92
CA GLY A 31 17.73 -7.44 20.80
C GLY A 31 18.56 -7.36 22.08
N PRO A 32 19.81 -7.85 22.04
CA PRO A 32 20.64 -7.98 23.23
C PRO A 32 21.29 -6.66 23.69
N MET A 33 21.47 -5.69 22.79
CA MET A 33 22.20 -4.44 23.06
C MET A 33 21.41 -3.22 22.60
N ASP A 34 21.54 -2.09 23.29
CA ASP A 34 20.78 -0.87 22.99
C ASP A 34 21.01 -0.32 21.58
N ARG A 35 22.23 -0.48 21.03
CA ARG A 35 22.51 -0.14 19.63
C ARG A 35 21.67 -0.97 18.67
N VAL A 36 21.58 -2.28 18.89
CA VAL A 36 20.79 -3.22 18.06
C VAL A 36 19.30 -2.97 18.24
N ARG A 37 18.85 -2.70 19.47
CA ARG A 37 17.47 -2.35 19.77
C ARG A 37 17.04 -1.07 19.06
N GLY A 38 17.88 -0.04 19.06
CA GLY A 38 17.60 1.21 18.35
C GLY A 38 17.45 1.04 16.84
N GLN A 39 18.34 0.24 16.23
CA GLN A 39 18.22 -0.10 14.79
C GLN A 39 16.93 -0.88 14.50
N SER A 40 16.62 -1.88 15.33
CA SER A 40 15.41 -2.69 15.20
C SER A 40 14.13 -1.88 15.41
N LEU A 41 14.14 -0.93 16.35
CA LEU A 41 13.05 0.02 16.57
C LEU A 41 12.83 0.87 15.31
N GLN A 42 13.90 1.44 14.76
CA GLN A 42 13.83 2.29 13.57
C GLN A 42 13.32 1.52 12.35
N TYR A 43 13.78 0.28 12.17
CA TYR A 43 13.29 -0.61 11.11
C TYR A 43 11.79 -0.86 11.25
N ARG A 44 11.30 -1.21 12.45
CA ARG A 44 9.87 -1.43 12.70
C ARG A 44 9.04 -0.17 12.49
N LYS A 45 9.55 1.00 12.86
CA LYS A 45 8.91 2.30 12.56
C LYS A 45 8.78 2.52 11.04
N ALA A 46 9.84 2.27 10.28
CA ALA A 46 9.82 2.37 8.83
C ALA A 46 8.79 1.41 8.20
N CYS A 47 8.73 0.16 8.69
CA CYS A 47 7.70 -0.80 8.27
C CYS A 47 6.28 -0.32 8.59
N ARG A 48 6.04 0.24 9.78
CA ARG A 48 4.73 0.80 10.14
C ARG A 48 4.31 1.92 9.18
N MET A 49 5.24 2.81 8.83
CA MET A 49 4.99 3.92 7.92
C MET A 49 4.72 3.46 6.48
N SER A 50 5.43 2.43 6.00
CA SER A 50 5.24 1.92 4.64
C SER A 50 4.00 1.04 4.49
N TRP A 51 3.75 0.15 5.45
CA TRP A 51 2.64 -0.81 5.39
C TRP A 51 1.30 -0.22 5.85
N GLY A 52 1.31 0.72 6.79
CA GLY A 52 0.08 1.32 7.34
C GLY A 52 -0.87 1.86 6.27
N PRO A 53 -0.41 2.70 5.33
CA PRO A 53 -1.22 3.17 4.21
C PRO A 53 -1.66 2.04 3.27
N GLN A 54 -0.75 1.13 2.91
CA GLN A 54 -1.02 0.05 1.96
C GLN A 54 -2.12 -0.89 2.46
N ILE A 55 -2.04 -1.29 3.73
CA ILE A 55 -3.04 -2.15 4.37
C ILE A 55 -4.41 -1.46 4.38
N ARG A 56 -4.46 -0.16 4.71
CA ARG A 56 -5.72 0.60 4.70
C ARG A 56 -6.35 0.67 3.31
N VAL A 57 -5.54 0.92 2.27
CA VAL A 57 -6.01 0.96 0.88
C VAL A 57 -6.53 -0.40 0.44
N ALA A 58 -5.75 -1.45 0.66
CA ALA A 58 -6.11 -2.82 0.28
C ALA A 58 -7.42 -3.27 0.93
N ILE A 59 -7.59 -3.01 2.23
CA ILE A 59 -8.83 -3.35 2.94
C ILE A 59 -10.01 -2.53 2.43
N SER A 60 -9.81 -1.23 2.20
CA SER A 60 -10.88 -0.36 1.69
C SER A 60 -11.34 -0.81 0.31
N GLN A 61 -10.42 -1.19 -0.58
CA GLN A 61 -10.72 -1.76 -1.89
C GLN A 61 -11.43 -3.10 -1.79
N ALA A 62 -10.95 -4.02 -0.95
CA ALA A 62 -11.59 -5.32 -0.75
C ALA A 62 -13.04 -5.18 -0.24
N LEU A 63 -13.27 -4.29 0.73
CA LEU A 63 -14.61 -4.00 1.24
C LEU A 63 -15.50 -3.33 0.20
N ALA A 64 -14.96 -2.40 -0.59
CA ALA A 64 -15.69 -1.77 -1.69
C ALA A 64 -16.09 -2.81 -2.75
N ASP A 65 -15.23 -3.78 -3.05
CA ASP A 65 -15.53 -4.88 -3.95
C ASP A 65 -16.66 -5.76 -3.41
N VAL A 66 -16.56 -6.22 -2.15
CA VAL A 66 -17.58 -7.07 -1.52
C VAL A 66 -18.96 -6.38 -1.50
N ARG A 67 -19.02 -5.07 -1.25
CA ARG A 67 -20.27 -4.30 -1.28
C ARG A 67 -20.97 -4.32 -2.65
N GLN A 68 -20.25 -4.58 -3.73
CA GLN A 68 -20.83 -4.66 -5.07
C GLN A 68 -21.37 -6.06 -5.42
N TYR A 69 -21.22 -7.04 -4.53
CA TYR A 69 -21.68 -8.41 -4.79
C TYR A 69 -23.20 -8.46 -4.81
N ARG A 70 -23.76 -9.33 -5.65
CA ARG A 70 -25.21 -9.51 -5.80
C ARG A 70 -25.58 -10.97 -5.61
N ILE A 71 -26.76 -11.21 -5.05
CA ILE A 71 -27.29 -12.57 -4.94
C ILE A 71 -27.93 -12.94 -6.29
N VAL A 72 -27.44 -14.01 -6.92
CA VAL A 72 -27.95 -14.53 -8.19
C VAL A 72 -28.14 -16.05 -8.03
N GLY A 73 -29.38 -16.52 -8.14
CA GLY A 73 -29.71 -17.94 -7.95
C GLY A 73 -29.40 -18.46 -6.54
N GLY A 74 -29.66 -17.65 -5.51
CA GLY A 74 -29.41 -18.01 -4.10
C GLY A 74 -27.93 -18.00 -3.68
N LYS A 75 -27.01 -17.63 -4.58
CA LYS A 75 -25.57 -17.57 -4.29
C LYS A 75 -25.05 -16.14 -4.45
N LEU A 76 -24.16 -15.72 -3.56
CA LEU A 76 -23.48 -14.44 -3.67
C LEU A 76 -22.47 -14.49 -4.81
N ARG A 77 -22.56 -13.56 -5.77
CA ARG A 77 -21.64 -13.46 -6.90
C ARG A 77 -20.96 -12.09 -6.93
N PRO A 78 -19.65 -12.03 -7.25
CA PRO A 78 -18.97 -10.77 -7.50
C PRO A 78 -19.60 -10.04 -8.68
N LYS A 79 -19.53 -8.71 -8.66
CA LYS A 79 -19.95 -7.91 -9.82
C LYS A 79 -19.08 -8.28 -11.02
N PRO A 80 -19.66 -8.44 -12.23
CA PRO A 80 -18.87 -8.66 -13.42
C PRO A 80 -17.89 -7.50 -13.65
N LYS A 81 -16.60 -7.81 -13.82
CA LYS A 81 -15.55 -6.82 -14.09
C LYS A 81 -15.86 -6.09 -15.39
N ARG A 82 -15.90 -4.75 -15.35
CA ARG A 82 -16.02 -3.94 -16.57
C ARG A 82 -14.73 -4.09 -17.40
N ARG A 83 -14.86 -4.30 -18.71
CA ARG A 83 -13.71 -4.31 -19.63
C ARG A 83 -13.07 -2.92 -19.62
N ARG A 84 -11.74 -2.87 -19.56
CA ARG A 84 -10.99 -1.63 -19.69
C ARG A 84 -11.15 -1.14 -21.13
N ILE A 85 -11.74 0.03 -21.33
CA ILE A 85 -11.78 0.68 -22.63
C ILE A 85 -10.41 1.34 -22.80
N VAL A 86 -9.62 0.88 -23.77
CA VAL A 86 -8.38 1.55 -24.18
C VAL A 86 -8.79 2.54 -25.25
N CYS A 87 -8.69 3.83 -24.95
CA CYS A 87 -8.77 4.87 -25.96
C CYS A 87 -7.47 4.77 -26.76
N VAL A 88 -7.55 4.46 -28.05
CA VAL A 88 -6.42 4.69 -28.96
C VAL A 88 -6.53 6.17 -29.30
N ASP A 89 -5.52 6.95 -28.92
CA ASP A 89 -5.42 8.34 -29.38
C ASP A 89 -5.13 8.27 -30.89
N ASP A 90 -6.05 8.81 -31.70
CA ASP A 90 -5.85 8.94 -33.15
C ASP A 90 -4.68 9.90 -33.39
N GLU A 91 -3.49 9.37 -33.66
CA GLU A 91 -2.36 10.14 -34.19
C GLU A 91 -2.76 10.68 -35.58
N ALA A 92 -2.99 11.99 -35.66
CA ALA A 92 -3.12 12.70 -36.92
C ALA A 92 -1.76 12.69 -37.62
N ASP A 93 -1.61 11.78 -38.58
CA ASP A 93 -0.45 11.70 -39.47
C ASP A 93 -0.55 12.85 -40.49
N ASP A 94 0.07 13.97 -40.15
CA ASP A 94 0.19 15.16 -41.00
C ASP A 94 1.35 14.91 -41.99
N ASN A 95 1.05 14.20 -43.08
CA ASN A 95 2.02 13.89 -44.13
C ASN A 95 1.50 14.33 -45.50
N ASN A 96 1.82 15.57 -45.90
CA ASN A 96 1.74 15.97 -47.30
C ASN A 96 2.92 16.86 -47.68
N ASN A 97 4.00 16.22 -48.14
CA ASN A 97 5.08 16.85 -48.89
C ASN A 97 5.52 15.91 -50.02
N ASN A 98 5.02 16.17 -51.24
CA ASN A 98 5.70 15.93 -52.53
C ASN A 98 4.83 16.56 -53.64
N VAL A 99 5.22 17.66 -54.29
CA VAL A 99 6.14 17.76 -55.45
C VAL A 99 5.74 16.85 -56.63
N GLU A 100 5.00 17.41 -57.59
CA GLU A 100 5.03 17.14 -59.04
C GLU A 100 4.69 18.49 -59.72
N GLN A 101 5.65 19.23 -60.29
CA GLN A 101 6.23 19.15 -61.65
C GLN A 101 5.23 19.42 -62.81
N GLU A 102 5.58 20.47 -63.58
CA GLU A 102 5.36 20.69 -65.02
C GLU A 102 3.95 20.94 -65.57
N LEU A 103 3.66 22.21 -65.93
CA LEU A 103 3.65 22.71 -67.32
C LEU A 103 3.41 24.23 -67.37
#